data_AF-A0AAI9NEL5-F1
#
_entry.id   AF-A0AAI9NEL5-F1
#
_cell.length_a   1.000
_cell.length_b   1.000
_cell.length_c   1.000
_cell.angle_alpha   90.00
_cell.angle_beta   90.00
_cell.angle_gamma   90.00
#
_symmetry.space_group_name_H-M   'P 1'
#
loop_
_entity.id
_entity.type
_entity.pdbx_description
1 polymer ?
#
loop_
_entity_poly.entity_id
_entity_poly.type
_entity_poly.pdbx_seq_one_letter_code
_entity_poly.pdbx_strand_id
1 'polypeptide(L)'
;MFIRWLILSACLLLAACSRAPDTEILQRDVGQTLAATYGPDLFDIVALRRMGSATDSTAPPGQTRRVVYYDVVLGLKKDLTLGAWDQPGAAALVSLLGAGPRSISGVKSSGNAAGDQIVAHASAIYQRDAEQWVHVAPASFTATEAPSLDTGAPPPVTRQLLQTLEQITRSVPYSASSTAQHVVQQELERSVARINGRLARLQKGYPLATGPDKGEYLAFGQALAAIGRNEQVRVIPLITGGSADNMAMLRSGAAVAALSQADIAQLAYEGKGPFESQGPFSGLRALGSLYPELVHIVVRQGDGIATVGALRGKKIALGPSGSAVRTTLETVLAAHGLQPGRDYAVIDTPAAAALPQLSEGRVDAVAQVIGTPAAPLRAALTQARLALLPLDRAAIDKLVQADPTLMALDIPANTYPSQAAAIPTVGMAALLVTTADLTRDEAAHMVDVVYRAGQDLLAAGSAQGAQVSAANAGRGLSIPLHDGAVEAFEKLGAPPLPEGR
;
A
#
# COMPACT_ATOMS: atom_id res chain seq x y z
N MET A 1 0.54 -50.43 -45.94
CA MET A 1 0.68 -48.96 -45.91
C MET A 1 -0.46 -48.25 -45.15
N PHE A 2 -1.70 -48.76 -45.16
CA PHE A 2 -2.85 -48.13 -44.49
C PHE A 2 -2.79 -48.08 -42.94
N ILE A 3 -2.24 -49.10 -42.28
CA ILE A 3 -2.17 -49.16 -40.81
C ILE A 3 -1.19 -48.13 -40.22
N ARG A 4 -0.12 -47.78 -40.96
CA ARG A 4 0.82 -46.73 -40.54
C ARG A 4 0.23 -45.32 -40.60
N TRP A 5 -0.67 -45.07 -41.54
CA TRP A 5 -1.39 -43.78 -41.65
C TRP A 5 -2.52 -43.64 -40.63
N LEU A 6 -3.17 -44.74 -40.23
CA LEU A 6 -4.15 -44.73 -39.13
C LEU A 6 -3.49 -44.50 -37.76
N ILE A 7 -2.29 -45.05 -37.52
CA ILE A 7 -1.56 -44.83 -36.26
C ILE A 7 -0.97 -43.42 -36.20
N LEU A 8 -0.49 -42.84 -37.32
CA LEU A 8 -0.06 -41.44 -37.34
C LEU A 8 -1.23 -40.45 -37.19
N SER A 9 -2.39 -40.75 -37.76
CA SER A 9 -3.60 -39.91 -37.57
C SER A 9 -4.20 -40.07 -36.16
N ALA A 10 -4.12 -41.27 -35.56
CA ALA A 10 -4.51 -41.49 -34.17
C ALA A 10 -3.53 -40.84 -33.17
N CYS A 11 -2.23 -40.81 -33.46
CA CYS A 11 -1.25 -40.09 -32.65
C CYS A 11 -1.33 -38.56 -32.79
N LEU A 12 -1.79 -38.04 -33.93
CA LEU A 12 -2.09 -36.61 -34.12
C LEU A 12 -3.42 -36.20 -33.47
N LEU A 13 -4.41 -37.09 -33.41
CA LEU A 13 -5.67 -36.86 -32.70
C LEU A 13 -5.56 -37.07 -31.17
N LEU A 14 -4.59 -37.86 -30.69
CA LEU A 14 -4.31 -38.04 -29.26
C LEU A 14 -3.39 -36.94 -28.67
N ALA A 15 -2.83 -36.05 -29.49
CA ALA A 15 -2.00 -34.94 -29.03
C ALA A 15 -2.77 -33.62 -28.78
N ALA A 16 -4.06 -33.57 -29.13
CA ALA A 16 -4.91 -32.39 -28.93
C ALA A 16 -5.48 -32.28 -27.50
N CYS A 17 -5.43 -33.35 -26.70
CA CYS A 17 -5.91 -33.34 -25.32
C CYS A 17 -4.74 -33.17 -24.34
N SER A 18 -4.49 -31.94 -23.87
CA SER A 18 -3.82 -31.57 -22.59
C SER A 18 -2.81 -30.41 -22.64
N ARG A 19 -2.56 -29.78 -23.80
CA ARG A 19 -1.57 -28.68 -23.88
C ARG A 19 -2.16 -27.39 -23.31
N ALA A 20 -1.45 -26.78 -22.36
CA ALA A 20 -1.73 -25.43 -21.87
C ALA A 20 -1.68 -24.40 -23.03
N PRO A 21 -2.25 -23.20 -22.89
CA PRO A 21 -2.28 -22.19 -23.95
C PRO A 21 -0.92 -21.96 -24.60
N ASP A 22 -0.93 -21.77 -25.92
CA ASP A 22 0.25 -21.43 -26.70
C ASP A 22 0.58 -19.92 -26.61
N THR A 23 1.67 -19.52 -27.25
CA THR A 23 2.17 -18.13 -27.21
C THR A 23 1.19 -17.16 -27.87
N GLU A 24 0.45 -17.57 -28.91
CA GLU A 24 -0.49 -16.70 -29.62
C GLU A 24 -1.72 -16.38 -28.78
N ILE A 25 -2.28 -17.39 -28.10
CA ILE A 25 -3.38 -17.19 -27.15
C ILE A 25 -2.93 -16.28 -26.01
N LEU A 26 -1.76 -16.55 -25.43
CA LEU A 26 -1.20 -15.76 -24.34
C LEU A 26 -0.98 -14.28 -24.74
N GLN A 27 -0.40 -14.03 -25.92
CA GLN A 27 -0.17 -12.67 -26.40
C GLN A 27 -1.48 -11.90 -26.64
N ARG A 28 -2.50 -12.58 -27.18
CA ARG A 28 -3.84 -12.00 -27.37
C ARG A 28 -4.46 -11.62 -26.03
N ASP A 29 -4.46 -12.51 -25.05
CA ASP A 29 -5.12 -12.30 -23.77
C ASP A 29 -4.43 -11.19 -22.95
N VAL A 30 -3.09 -11.17 -22.94
CA VAL A 30 -2.31 -10.09 -22.32
C VAL A 30 -2.61 -8.75 -23.01
N GLY A 31 -2.63 -8.73 -24.35
CA GLY A 31 -2.93 -7.51 -25.11
C GLY A 31 -4.34 -6.97 -24.86
N GLN A 32 -5.36 -7.86 -24.84
CA GLN A 32 -6.74 -7.47 -24.53
C GLN A 32 -6.88 -6.92 -23.10
N THR A 33 -6.20 -7.54 -22.14
CA THR A 33 -6.23 -7.12 -20.73
C THR A 33 -5.59 -5.74 -20.54
N LEU A 34 -4.46 -5.49 -21.21
CA LEU A 34 -3.79 -4.18 -21.21
C LEU A 34 -4.67 -3.12 -21.89
N ALA A 35 -5.22 -3.42 -23.07
CA ALA A 35 -6.08 -2.52 -23.81
C ALA A 35 -7.37 -2.17 -23.04
N ALA A 36 -7.95 -3.14 -22.34
CA ALA A 36 -9.14 -2.92 -21.52
C ALA A 36 -8.87 -2.00 -20.32
N THR A 37 -7.67 -2.06 -19.72
CA THR A 37 -7.34 -1.28 -18.53
C THR A 37 -6.78 0.10 -18.83
N TYR A 38 -5.90 0.19 -19.83
CA TYR A 38 -5.12 1.39 -20.13
C TYR A 38 -5.50 2.05 -21.46
N GLY A 39 -6.45 1.47 -22.19
CA GLY A 39 -6.80 1.86 -23.54
C GLY A 39 -5.96 1.15 -24.61
N PRO A 40 -6.49 1.04 -25.84
CA PRO A 40 -5.90 0.21 -26.91
C PRO A 40 -4.56 0.73 -27.45
N ASP A 41 -4.26 2.03 -27.25
CA ASP A 41 -3.12 2.69 -27.87
C ASP A 41 -1.98 3.01 -26.87
N LEU A 42 -2.06 2.56 -25.61
CA LEU A 42 -1.02 2.92 -24.63
C LEU A 42 0.21 2.01 -24.70
N PHE A 43 0.00 0.70 -24.70
CA PHE A 43 1.06 -0.31 -24.69
C PHE A 43 1.17 -1.02 -26.03
N ASP A 44 2.40 -1.26 -26.47
CA ASP A 44 2.73 -2.24 -27.51
C ASP A 44 3.42 -3.45 -26.89
N ILE A 45 3.06 -4.66 -27.32
CA ILE A 45 3.80 -5.87 -26.94
C ILE A 45 4.98 -6.01 -27.91
N VAL A 46 6.12 -5.45 -27.54
CA VAL A 46 7.36 -5.48 -28.34
C VAL A 46 7.90 -6.90 -28.45
N ALA A 47 7.84 -7.66 -27.36
CA ALA A 47 8.21 -9.08 -27.34
C ALA A 47 7.41 -9.82 -26.26
N LEU A 48 7.02 -11.05 -26.55
CA LEU A 48 6.45 -11.97 -25.56
C LEU A 48 6.99 -13.38 -25.78
N ARG A 49 7.51 -13.99 -24.71
CA ARG A 49 8.09 -15.33 -24.75
C ARG A 49 7.49 -16.21 -23.66
N ARG A 50 6.76 -17.24 -24.07
CA ARG A 50 6.27 -18.29 -23.18
C ARG A 50 7.43 -19.15 -22.67
N MET A 51 7.57 -19.23 -21.35
CA MET A 51 8.65 -19.96 -20.67
C MET A 51 8.25 -21.40 -20.29
N GLY A 52 6.97 -21.64 -20.07
CA GLY A 52 6.47 -22.96 -19.66
C GLY A 52 5.11 -22.90 -19.01
N SER A 53 4.63 -24.03 -18.49
CA SER A 53 3.38 -24.08 -17.75
C SER A 53 3.40 -25.17 -16.67
N ALA A 54 2.78 -24.89 -15.52
CA ALA A 54 2.60 -25.82 -14.41
C ALA A 54 1.10 -26.02 -14.09
N THR A 55 0.77 -27.08 -13.37
CA THR A 55 -0.56 -27.20 -12.74
C THR A 55 -0.67 -26.17 -11.62
N ASP A 56 -1.82 -25.48 -11.53
CA ASP A 56 -2.10 -24.58 -10.41
C ASP A 56 -2.49 -25.40 -9.18
N SER A 57 -1.60 -25.44 -8.18
CA SER A 57 -1.83 -26.16 -6.92
C SER A 57 -2.89 -25.49 -6.03
N THR A 58 -3.30 -24.26 -6.35
CA THR A 58 -4.34 -23.51 -5.65
C THR A 58 -5.71 -23.59 -6.33
N ALA A 59 -5.84 -24.43 -7.36
CA ALA A 59 -7.08 -24.61 -8.09
C ALA A 59 -8.23 -25.02 -7.15
N PRO A 60 -9.39 -24.33 -7.21
CA PRO A 60 -10.58 -24.74 -6.47
C PRO A 60 -10.98 -26.19 -6.80
N PRO A 61 -11.57 -26.95 -5.85
CA PRO A 61 -12.04 -28.30 -6.10
C PRO A 61 -12.93 -28.39 -7.34
N GLY A 62 -12.65 -29.33 -8.24
CA GLY A 62 -13.38 -29.51 -9.50
C GLY A 62 -12.92 -28.62 -10.66
N GLN A 63 -11.97 -27.70 -10.46
CA GLN A 63 -11.41 -26.88 -11.54
C GLN A 63 -10.06 -27.43 -12.01
N THR A 64 -9.86 -27.48 -13.33
CA THR A 64 -8.55 -27.75 -13.92
C THR A 64 -7.89 -26.43 -14.27
N ARG A 65 -6.91 -25.99 -13.48
CA ARG A 65 -6.16 -24.74 -13.72
C ARG A 65 -4.68 -25.00 -14.05
N ARG A 66 -4.11 -24.14 -14.90
CA ARG A 66 -2.69 -24.10 -15.27
C ARG A 66 -2.13 -22.72 -15.02
N VAL A 67 -0.89 -22.64 -14.54
CA VAL A 67 -0.11 -21.39 -14.53
C VAL A 67 0.82 -21.42 -15.73
N VAL A 68 0.76 -20.41 -16.59
CA VAL A 68 1.65 -20.21 -17.74
C VAL A 68 2.64 -19.10 -17.41
N TYR A 69 3.94 -19.40 -17.43
CA TYR A 69 5.00 -18.43 -17.15
C TYR A 69 5.49 -17.81 -18.45
N TYR A 70 5.76 -16.50 -18.44
CA TYR A 70 6.21 -15.79 -19.63
C TYR A 70 7.02 -14.53 -19.32
N ASP A 71 7.87 -14.16 -20.27
CA ASP A 71 8.54 -12.85 -20.30
C ASP A 71 7.80 -11.95 -21.27
N VAL A 72 7.64 -10.67 -20.93
CA VAL A 72 7.04 -9.67 -21.81
C VAL A 72 7.84 -8.36 -21.76
N VAL A 73 7.99 -7.73 -22.92
CA VAL A 73 8.52 -6.38 -23.10
C VAL A 73 7.41 -5.51 -23.66
N LEU A 74 6.99 -4.52 -22.89
CA LEU A 74 5.97 -3.55 -23.25
C LEU A 74 6.63 -2.23 -23.63
N GLY A 75 6.30 -1.68 -24.80
CA GLY A 75 6.69 -0.33 -25.20
C GLY A 75 5.56 0.66 -24.92
N LEU A 76 5.87 1.82 -24.32
CA LEU A 76 4.89 2.88 -24.16
C LEU A 76 4.78 3.72 -25.42
N LYS A 77 3.55 3.95 -25.90
CA LYS A 77 3.28 4.85 -27.04
C LYS A 77 2.96 6.28 -26.61
N LYS A 78 2.61 6.50 -25.34
CA LYS A 78 2.27 7.80 -24.75
C LYS A 78 2.84 7.90 -23.35
N ASP A 79 3.03 9.13 -22.87
CA ASP A 79 3.43 9.39 -21.49
C ASP A 79 2.39 8.84 -20.51
N LEU A 80 2.85 8.25 -19.42
CA LEU A 80 2.01 7.59 -18.43
C LEU A 80 2.47 7.88 -17.01
N THR A 81 1.59 8.48 -16.22
CA THR A 81 1.80 8.70 -14.79
C THR A 81 1.32 7.47 -14.01
N LEU A 82 2.24 6.55 -13.73
CA LEU A 82 1.93 5.30 -13.03
C LEU A 82 1.70 5.44 -11.51
N GLY A 83 1.86 6.64 -10.96
CA GLY A 83 1.63 6.96 -9.54
C GLY A 83 0.31 7.69 -9.23
N ALA A 84 -0.58 7.87 -10.20
CA ALA A 84 -1.88 8.53 -9.97
C ALA A 84 -2.79 7.69 -9.05
N TRP A 85 -3.56 8.34 -8.17
CA TRP A 85 -4.47 7.66 -7.22
C TRP A 85 -5.85 7.36 -7.81
N ASP A 86 -6.22 8.02 -8.90
CA ASP A 86 -7.54 8.06 -9.52
C ASP A 86 -7.56 7.45 -10.94
N GLN A 87 -6.44 6.88 -11.38
CA GLN A 87 -6.28 6.19 -12.66
C GLN A 87 -5.51 4.88 -12.44
N PRO A 88 -5.61 3.89 -13.34
CA PRO A 88 -4.81 2.66 -13.24
C PRO A 88 -3.30 2.98 -13.21
N GLY A 89 -2.65 2.66 -12.08
CA GLY A 89 -1.22 2.90 -11.85
C GLY A 89 -0.36 1.65 -11.97
N ALA A 90 0.93 1.73 -11.65
CA ALA A 90 1.88 0.61 -11.81
C ALA A 90 1.48 -0.65 -11.01
N ALA A 91 0.80 -0.48 -9.87
CA ALA A 91 0.25 -1.60 -9.11
C ALA A 91 -0.84 -2.36 -9.89
N ALA A 92 -1.67 -1.66 -10.68
CA ALA A 92 -2.61 -2.30 -11.59
C ALA A 92 -1.87 -3.06 -12.70
N LEU A 93 -0.80 -2.49 -13.26
CA LEU A 93 0.02 -3.17 -14.27
C LEU A 93 0.64 -4.48 -13.73
N VAL A 94 1.23 -4.44 -12.54
CA VAL A 94 1.77 -5.63 -11.84
C VAL A 94 0.69 -6.68 -11.66
N SER A 95 -0.49 -6.26 -11.21
CA SER A 95 -1.65 -7.12 -10.99
C SER A 95 -2.10 -7.81 -12.28
N LEU A 96 -2.27 -7.04 -13.37
CA LEU A 96 -2.77 -7.51 -14.66
C LEU A 96 -1.81 -8.49 -15.32
N LEU A 97 -0.50 -8.24 -15.23
CA LEU A 97 0.52 -9.13 -15.76
C LEU A 97 0.75 -10.36 -14.89
N GLY A 98 0.22 -10.41 -13.67
CA GLY A 98 0.54 -11.49 -12.74
C GLY A 98 2.03 -11.57 -12.42
N ALA A 99 2.69 -10.41 -12.42
CA ALA A 99 4.07 -10.27 -12.03
C ALA A 99 4.15 -10.05 -10.52
N GLY A 100 5.24 -10.50 -9.90
CA GLY A 100 5.63 -9.98 -8.59
C GLY A 100 6.10 -8.53 -8.71
N PRO A 101 6.02 -7.72 -7.63
CA PRO A 101 6.56 -6.36 -7.63
C PRO A 101 8.04 -6.28 -8.04
N ARG A 102 8.84 -7.30 -7.69
CA ARG A 102 10.27 -7.43 -8.08
C ARG A 102 10.51 -7.97 -9.49
N SER A 103 9.45 -8.46 -10.12
CA SER A 103 9.50 -9.16 -11.41
C SER A 103 9.12 -8.24 -12.57
N ILE A 104 8.92 -6.95 -12.30
CA ILE A 104 8.70 -5.90 -13.29
C ILE A 104 9.80 -4.86 -13.13
N SER A 105 10.29 -4.33 -14.24
CA SER A 105 11.36 -3.32 -14.29
C SER A 105 11.08 -2.31 -15.39
N GLY A 106 11.68 -1.12 -15.26
CA GLY A 106 11.45 -0.01 -16.19
C GLY A 106 10.25 0.87 -15.81
N VAL A 107 9.52 0.57 -14.72
CA VAL A 107 8.50 1.44 -14.15
C VAL A 107 9.17 2.57 -13.36
N LYS A 108 8.83 3.83 -13.65
CA LYS A 108 9.41 5.00 -12.98
C LYS A 108 8.39 5.66 -12.04
N SER A 109 8.80 5.99 -10.82
CA SER A 109 7.94 6.64 -9.80
C SER A 109 7.44 8.02 -10.21
N SER A 110 8.17 8.73 -11.07
CA SER A 110 7.76 10.00 -11.69
C SER A 110 6.84 9.84 -12.91
N GLY A 111 6.54 8.60 -13.33
CA GLY A 111 5.92 8.28 -14.60
C GLY A 111 6.93 7.97 -15.71
N ASN A 112 6.45 7.28 -16.74
CA ASN A 112 7.20 6.83 -17.90
C ASN A 112 6.85 7.67 -19.14
N ALA A 113 7.83 7.94 -19.99
CA ALA A 113 7.65 8.69 -21.23
C ALA A 113 7.35 7.76 -22.42
N ALA A 114 6.76 8.30 -23.48
CA ALA A 114 6.62 7.60 -24.75
C ALA A 114 7.99 7.10 -25.25
N GLY A 115 8.05 5.82 -25.64
CA GLY A 115 9.28 5.14 -26.04
C GLY A 115 9.99 4.38 -24.90
N ASP A 116 9.64 4.62 -23.63
CA ASP A 116 10.13 3.79 -22.52
C ASP A 116 9.65 2.35 -22.68
N GLN A 117 10.47 1.40 -22.19
CA GLN A 117 10.12 -0.02 -22.15
C GLN A 117 9.96 -0.50 -20.70
N ILE A 118 8.93 -1.32 -20.50
CA ILE A 118 8.68 -2.05 -19.26
C ILE A 118 8.89 -3.54 -19.54
N VAL A 119 9.75 -4.18 -18.73
CA VAL A 119 10.05 -5.61 -18.85
C VAL A 119 9.46 -6.32 -17.65
N ALA A 120 8.71 -7.39 -17.87
CA ALA A 120 8.14 -8.19 -16.80
C ALA A 120 8.38 -9.70 -16.99
N HIS A 121 8.73 -10.36 -15.90
CA HIS A 121 8.64 -11.81 -15.70
C HIS A 121 7.31 -12.09 -15.00
N ALA A 122 6.42 -12.76 -15.71
CA ALA A 122 5.00 -12.75 -15.42
C ALA A 122 4.42 -14.17 -15.43
N SER A 123 3.22 -14.29 -14.86
CA SER A 123 2.47 -15.53 -14.85
C SER A 123 1.01 -15.26 -15.18
N ALA A 124 0.40 -16.14 -15.95
CA ALA A 124 -1.01 -16.10 -16.32
C ALA A 124 -1.66 -17.40 -15.87
N ILE A 125 -2.76 -17.33 -15.11
CA ILE A 125 -3.50 -18.55 -14.75
C ILE A 125 -4.53 -18.81 -15.84
N TYR A 126 -4.81 -20.06 -16.14
CA TYR A 126 -5.82 -20.47 -17.10
C TYR A 126 -6.66 -21.58 -16.51
N GLN A 127 -7.98 -21.43 -16.57
CA GLN A 127 -8.93 -22.47 -16.21
C GLN A 127 -9.43 -23.16 -17.48
N ARG A 128 -9.50 -24.49 -17.44
CA ARG A 128 -10.11 -25.27 -18.50
C ARG A 128 -11.62 -25.23 -18.36
N ASP A 129 -12.30 -24.71 -19.38
CA ASP A 129 -13.75 -24.77 -19.55
C ASP A 129 -14.05 -25.65 -20.79
N ALA A 130 -14.62 -26.84 -20.56
CA ALA A 130 -14.76 -27.91 -21.56
C ALA A 130 -13.46 -28.21 -22.35
N GLU A 131 -13.33 -27.65 -23.56
CA GLU A 131 -12.18 -27.80 -24.46
C GLU A 131 -11.29 -26.56 -24.57
N GLN A 132 -11.67 -25.43 -23.96
CA GLN A 132 -10.95 -24.15 -24.07
C GLN A 132 -10.26 -23.75 -22.77
N TRP A 133 -9.13 -23.08 -22.90
CA TRP A 133 -8.46 -22.44 -21.76
C TRP A 133 -8.94 -20.99 -21.67
N VAL A 134 -9.50 -20.63 -20.53
CA VAL A 134 -9.96 -19.27 -20.21
C VAL A 134 -8.94 -18.65 -19.26
N HIS A 135 -8.44 -17.45 -19.59
CA HIS A 135 -7.51 -16.73 -18.74
C HIS A 135 -8.15 -16.39 -17.37
N VAL A 136 -7.39 -16.59 -16.30
CA VAL A 136 -7.73 -16.39 -14.90
C VAL A 136 -6.66 -15.49 -14.28
N ALA A 137 -7.08 -14.42 -13.62
CA ALA A 137 -6.14 -13.42 -13.12
C ALA A 137 -5.15 -14.01 -12.09
N PRO A 138 -3.86 -13.60 -12.08
CA PRO A 138 -2.79 -14.44 -11.52
C PRO A 138 -2.45 -14.11 -10.06
N ALA A 139 -1.94 -15.10 -9.32
CA ALA A 139 -1.49 -15.03 -7.92
C ALA A 139 0.03 -15.29 -7.79
N SER A 140 0.77 -14.51 -6.97
CA SER A 140 2.24 -14.68 -6.79
C SER A 140 2.80 -13.88 -5.58
N PHE A 141 4.09 -13.95 -5.19
CA PHE A 141 4.93 -14.95 -4.46
C PHE A 141 6.26 -14.21 -3.98
N THR A 142 7.12 -14.79 -3.12
CA THR A 142 8.23 -14.20 -2.28
C THR A 142 9.66 -14.78 -2.48
N ALA A 143 10.77 -14.01 -2.27
CA ALA A 143 12.12 -14.45 -1.77
C ALA A 143 13.22 -13.33 -1.59
N THR A 144 14.36 -13.66 -0.95
CA THR A 144 15.36 -12.88 -0.12
C THR A 144 16.77 -12.56 -0.76
N GLU A 145 17.76 -12.08 0.04
CA GLU A 145 18.80 -11.03 -0.21
C GLU A 145 20.24 -11.32 0.37
N ALA A 146 21.29 -10.52 0.03
CA ALA A 146 22.60 -10.34 0.73
C ALA A 146 23.32 -8.97 0.37
N PRO A 147 24.54 -8.58 0.89
CA PRO A 147 24.91 -7.85 2.12
C PRO A 147 25.68 -6.48 1.95
N SER A 148 26.13 -5.87 3.07
CA SER A 148 26.55 -4.45 3.32
C SER A 148 28.06 -4.08 3.33
N LEU A 149 28.39 -2.77 3.31
CA LEU A 149 29.72 -2.19 3.59
C LEU A 149 29.71 -0.93 4.51
N ASP A 150 30.90 -0.66 5.07
CA ASP A 150 31.34 0.09 6.27
C ASP A 150 31.80 1.55 6.02
N THR A 151 31.78 2.47 7.01
CA THR A 151 32.48 3.80 6.93
C THR A 151 32.92 4.41 8.29
N GLY A 152 34.09 5.09 8.30
CA GLY A 152 34.86 5.59 9.46
C GLY A 152 34.70 7.06 9.93
N ALA A 153 35.78 7.62 10.54
CA ALA A 153 35.85 8.66 11.60
C ALA A 153 35.34 10.13 11.35
N PRO A 154 35.02 10.93 12.42
CA PRO A 154 34.25 12.19 12.34
C PRO A 154 35.03 13.53 12.15
N PRO A 155 34.35 14.64 11.71
CA PRO A 155 34.94 15.91 11.21
C PRO A 155 35.23 17.06 12.24
N PRO A 156 35.87 18.19 11.82
CA PRO A 156 36.40 19.29 12.69
C PRO A 156 35.39 20.13 13.48
N VAL A 157 34.14 20.30 13.00
CA VAL A 157 33.11 21.14 13.64
C VAL A 157 32.80 20.67 15.07
N THR A 158 32.91 19.36 15.31
CA THR A 158 32.71 18.74 16.63
C THR A 158 33.65 19.30 17.69
N ARG A 159 34.89 19.66 17.35
CA ARG A 159 35.86 20.19 18.33
C ARG A 159 35.50 21.60 18.83
N GLN A 160 34.97 22.46 17.97
CA GLN A 160 34.58 23.83 18.33
C GLN A 160 33.31 23.86 19.21
N LEU A 161 32.37 22.95 18.94
CA LEU A 161 31.17 22.77 19.77
C LEU A 161 31.52 22.35 21.21
N LEU A 162 32.47 21.43 21.37
CA LEU A 162 32.91 20.97 22.70
C LEU A 162 33.53 22.12 23.52
N GLN A 163 34.35 22.97 22.90
CA GLN A 163 34.92 24.14 23.57
C GLN A 163 33.86 25.15 24.01
N THR A 164 32.79 25.32 23.20
CA THR A 164 31.68 26.22 23.54
C THR A 164 30.86 25.67 24.71
N LEU A 165 30.56 24.37 24.72
CA LEU A 165 29.89 23.70 25.85
C LEU A 165 30.71 23.79 27.14
N GLU A 166 32.04 23.64 27.03
CA GLU A 166 32.96 23.82 28.15
C GLU A 166 32.96 25.26 28.68
N GLN A 167 32.85 26.27 27.80
CA GLN A 167 32.70 27.66 28.23
C GLN A 167 31.35 27.93 28.93
N ILE A 168 30.24 27.38 28.42
CA ILE A 168 28.89 27.55 29.01
C ILE A 168 28.80 26.90 30.40
N THR A 169 29.35 25.69 30.54
CA THR A 169 29.38 24.97 31.83
C THR A 169 30.27 25.67 32.86
N ARG A 170 31.31 26.39 32.42
CA ARG A 170 32.20 27.17 33.29
C ARG A 170 31.68 28.59 33.59
N SER A 171 30.84 29.16 32.72
CA SER A 171 30.32 30.54 32.86
C SER A 171 29.17 30.67 33.85
N VAL A 172 28.56 29.55 34.27
CA VAL A 172 27.65 29.51 35.42
C VAL A 172 28.49 29.19 36.67
N PRO A 173 28.90 30.18 37.47
CA PRO A 173 29.71 29.94 38.65
C PRO A 173 28.97 29.01 39.63
N TYR A 174 29.73 28.24 40.41
CA TYR A 174 29.19 27.32 41.43
C TYR A 174 28.28 28.04 42.47
N SER A 175 28.33 29.38 42.53
CA SER A 175 27.52 30.27 43.36
C SER A 175 26.27 30.87 42.69
N ALA A 176 25.97 30.54 41.44
CA ALA A 176 24.76 31.00 40.74
C ALA A 176 23.50 30.34 41.33
N SER A 177 22.33 31.02 41.25
CA SER A 177 21.05 30.48 41.75
C SER A 177 20.80 29.07 41.20
N SER A 178 20.35 28.15 42.06
CA SER A 178 20.05 26.74 41.74
C SER A 178 19.22 26.56 40.46
N THR A 179 18.37 27.53 40.12
CA THR A 179 17.59 27.57 38.88
C THR A 179 18.44 27.63 37.60
N ALA A 180 19.50 28.45 37.55
CA ALA A 180 20.32 28.60 36.35
C ALA A 180 21.16 27.34 36.08
N GLN A 181 21.68 26.73 37.15
CA GLN A 181 22.36 25.44 37.08
C GLN A 181 21.41 24.32 36.64
N HIS A 182 20.18 24.31 37.19
CA HIS A 182 19.16 23.34 36.82
C HIS A 182 18.75 23.45 35.35
N VAL A 183 18.60 24.67 34.82
CA VAL A 183 18.29 24.89 33.39
C VAL A 183 19.42 24.37 32.49
N VAL A 184 20.68 24.72 32.78
CA VAL A 184 21.83 24.24 31.99
C VAL A 184 21.95 22.73 32.06
N GLN A 185 21.79 22.13 33.25
CA GLN A 185 21.81 20.69 33.43
C GLN A 185 20.68 20.01 32.62
N GLN A 186 19.45 20.51 32.71
CA GLN A 186 18.30 19.95 32.02
C GLN A 186 18.47 19.99 30.49
N GLU A 187 18.98 21.08 29.93
CA GLU A 187 19.24 21.20 28.48
C GLU A 187 20.40 20.32 28.03
N LEU A 188 21.46 20.18 28.84
CA LEU A 188 22.57 19.27 28.55
C LEU A 188 22.12 17.80 28.60
N GLU A 189 21.33 17.41 29.61
CA GLU A 189 20.76 16.06 29.72
C GLU A 189 19.85 15.75 28.52
N ARG A 190 18.97 16.69 28.13
CA ARG A 190 18.17 16.55 26.90
C ARG A 190 19.04 16.42 25.66
N SER A 191 20.09 17.23 25.54
CA SER A 191 21.00 17.19 24.39
C SER A 191 21.76 15.86 24.31
N VAL A 192 22.30 15.38 25.43
CA VAL A 192 22.98 14.07 25.52
C VAL A 192 22.01 12.93 25.20
N ALA A 193 20.78 12.96 25.75
CA ALA A 193 19.77 11.96 25.44
C ALA A 193 19.40 11.96 23.95
N ARG A 194 19.23 13.14 23.32
CA ARG A 194 18.97 13.27 21.88
C ARG A 194 20.15 12.77 21.04
N ILE A 195 21.40 13.11 21.41
CA ILE A 195 22.60 12.64 20.71
C ILE A 195 22.70 11.11 20.80
N ASN A 196 22.57 10.53 22.01
CA ASN A 196 22.61 9.08 22.20
C ASN A 196 21.47 8.38 21.45
N GLY A 197 20.26 8.96 21.44
CA GLY A 197 19.13 8.46 20.67
C GLY A 197 19.41 8.45 19.16
N ARG A 198 19.97 9.53 18.61
CA ARG A 198 20.37 9.63 17.20
C ARG A 198 21.47 8.64 16.84
N LEU A 199 22.53 8.55 17.65
CA LEU A 199 23.61 7.59 17.45
C LEU A 199 23.08 6.15 17.51
N ALA A 200 22.17 5.87 18.45
CA ALA A 200 21.51 4.57 18.53
C ALA A 200 20.68 4.28 17.27
N ARG A 201 19.96 5.25 16.69
CA ARG A 201 19.22 5.06 15.43
C ARG A 201 20.14 4.88 14.23
N LEU A 202 21.27 5.58 14.17
CA LEU A 202 22.28 5.37 13.12
C LEU A 202 22.87 3.96 13.18
N GLN A 203 23.11 3.43 14.38
CA GLN A 203 23.67 2.07 14.55
C GLN A 203 22.61 0.97 14.45
N LYS A 204 21.45 1.15 15.07
CA LYS A 204 20.41 0.12 15.27
C LYS A 204 19.27 0.23 14.28
N GLY A 205 19.13 1.38 13.62
CA GLY A 205 18.06 1.71 12.68
C GLY A 205 16.91 2.50 13.30
N TYR A 206 16.02 2.98 12.43
CA TYR A 206 14.80 3.71 12.72
C TYR A 206 13.65 2.70 12.83
N PRO A 207 13.13 2.42 14.05
CA PRO A 207 11.98 1.54 14.19
C PRO A 207 10.75 2.20 13.58
N LEU A 208 10.12 1.49 12.65
CA LEU A 208 8.94 1.88 11.90
C LEU A 208 7.77 1.00 12.34
N ALA A 209 6.81 1.55 13.06
CA ALA A 209 5.59 0.83 13.40
C ALA A 209 4.70 0.67 12.16
N THR A 210 4.34 -0.57 11.81
CA THR A 210 3.66 -0.89 10.54
C THR A 210 2.27 -1.47 10.74
N GLY A 211 2.10 -2.78 10.70
CA GLY A 211 0.81 -3.42 10.80
C GLY A 211 0.94 -4.91 11.05
N PRO A 212 -0.17 -5.65 10.96
CA PRO A 212 -0.16 -7.08 11.23
C PRO A 212 0.74 -7.85 10.26
N ASP A 213 1.11 -9.07 10.64
CA ASP A 213 1.86 -9.97 9.77
C ASP A 213 1.14 -10.14 8.42
N LYS A 214 1.91 -10.11 7.33
CA LYS A 214 1.43 -10.14 5.93
C LYS A 214 0.48 -8.98 5.54
N GLY A 215 0.39 -7.93 6.34
CA GLY A 215 -0.37 -6.72 6.01
C GLY A 215 0.36 -5.78 5.05
N GLU A 216 -0.38 -4.89 4.40
CA GLU A 216 0.17 -3.96 3.40
C GLU A 216 1.16 -2.96 4.00
N TYR A 217 0.89 -2.47 5.21
CA TYR A 217 1.80 -1.59 5.96
C TYR A 217 3.14 -2.28 6.25
N LEU A 218 3.12 -3.57 6.63
CA LEU A 218 4.35 -4.33 6.86
C LEU A 218 5.12 -4.54 5.56
N ALA A 219 4.42 -4.91 4.48
CA ALA A 219 5.04 -5.06 3.15
C ALA A 219 5.66 -3.74 2.66
N PHE A 220 4.98 -2.61 2.90
CA PHE A 220 5.52 -1.28 2.63
C PHE A 220 6.77 -0.99 3.47
N GLY A 221 6.72 -1.21 4.78
CA GLY A 221 7.87 -1.00 5.66
C GLY A 221 9.07 -1.88 5.26
N GLN A 222 8.83 -3.13 4.86
CA GLN A 222 9.88 -4.04 4.37
C GLN A 222 10.50 -3.55 3.05
N ALA A 223 9.69 -3.06 2.12
CA ALA A 223 10.16 -2.43 0.89
C ALA A 223 10.99 -1.17 1.20
N LEU A 224 10.52 -0.33 2.13
CA LEU A 224 11.25 0.85 2.59
C LEU A 224 12.58 0.48 3.26
N ALA A 225 12.61 -0.57 4.08
CA ALA A 225 13.83 -1.08 4.68
C ALA A 225 14.82 -1.64 3.64
N ALA A 226 14.31 -2.22 2.56
CA ALA A 226 15.15 -2.69 1.46
C ALA A 226 15.80 -1.53 0.69
N ILE A 227 15.04 -0.50 0.29
CA ILE A 227 15.61 0.66 -0.40
C ILE A 227 16.48 1.52 0.52
N GLY A 228 16.06 1.69 1.79
CA GLY A 228 16.77 2.53 2.75
C GLY A 228 18.18 2.04 3.03
N ARG A 229 18.42 0.72 2.98
CA ARG A 229 19.77 0.16 3.12
C ARG A 229 20.74 0.68 2.06
N ASN A 230 20.29 0.94 0.84
CA ASN A 230 21.12 1.51 -0.22
C ASN A 230 21.47 2.97 0.04
N GLU A 231 20.63 3.68 0.80
CA GLU A 231 20.76 5.11 1.15
C GLU A 231 21.30 5.32 2.58
N GLN A 232 21.91 4.28 3.17
CA GLN A 232 22.45 4.28 4.53
C GLN A 232 21.40 4.60 5.63
N VAL A 233 20.12 4.38 5.33
CA VAL A 233 19.00 4.47 6.28
C VAL A 233 18.52 3.07 6.64
N ARG A 234 18.88 2.63 7.83
CA ARG A 234 18.41 1.35 8.34
C ARG A 234 17.00 1.52 8.92
N VAL A 235 15.95 1.27 8.14
CA VAL A 235 14.58 1.20 8.67
C VAL A 235 14.32 -0.20 9.24
N ILE A 236 13.69 -0.28 10.42
CA ILE A 236 13.33 -1.54 11.10
C ILE A 236 11.81 -1.64 11.20
N PRO A 237 11.15 -2.34 10.26
CA PRO A 237 9.69 -2.52 10.30
C PRO A 237 9.30 -3.37 11.51
N LEU A 238 8.33 -2.89 12.29
CA LEU A 238 7.77 -3.57 13.44
C LEU A 238 6.37 -4.06 13.10
N ILE A 239 6.08 -5.31 13.43
CA ILE A 239 4.74 -5.89 13.34
C ILE A 239 3.90 -5.32 14.49
N THR A 240 2.70 -4.81 14.18
CA THR A 240 1.81 -4.15 15.15
C THR A 240 0.35 -4.52 14.89
N GLY A 241 -0.56 -4.00 15.72
CA GLY A 241 -2.00 -4.06 15.50
C GLY A 241 -2.55 -3.09 14.44
N GLY A 242 -1.72 -2.23 13.82
CA GLY A 242 -2.13 -1.20 12.88
C GLY A 242 -2.13 0.22 13.47
N SER A 243 -2.83 1.17 12.84
CA SER A 243 -2.64 2.61 13.08
C SER A 243 -2.81 3.07 14.54
N ALA A 244 -3.77 2.52 15.29
CA ALA A 244 -3.95 2.93 16.69
C ALA A 244 -2.78 2.48 17.60
N ASP A 245 -2.31 1.24 17.41
CA ASP A 245 -1.14 0.69 18.09
C ASP A 245 0.13 1.46 17.69
N ASN A 246 0.26 1.76 16.40
CA ASN A 246 1.33 2.59 15.85
C ASN A 246 1.42 3.98 16.49
N MET A 247 0.28 4.64 16.73
CA MET A 247 0.26 5.94 17.42
C MET A 247 0.70 5.80 18.88
N ALA A 248 0.32 4.72 19.56
CA ALA A 248 0.79 4.44 20.91
C ALA A 248 2.31 4.16 20.96
N MET A 249 2.84 3.44 19.96
CA MET A 249 4.29 3.20 19.83
C MET A 249 5.07 4.49 19.55
N LEU A 250 4.54 5.40 18.72
CA LEU A 250 5.14 6.73 18.53
C LEU A 250 5.10 7.57 19.81
N ARG A 251 3.96 7.59 20.50
CA ARG A 251 3.77 8.38 21.72
C ARG A 251 4.70 7.92 22.85
N SER A 252 4.94 6.61 22.97
CA SER A 252 5.86 6.04 23.95
C SER A 252 7.34 6.09 23.55
N GLY A 253 7.64 6.45 22.30
CA GLY A 253 8.99 6.42 21.75
C GLY A 253 9.51 5.01 21.41
N ALA A 254 8.66 3.98 21.49
CA ALA A 254 8.98 2.62 21.05
C ALA A 254 9.18 2.52 19.53
N ALA A 255 8.55 3.43 18.77
CA ALA A 255 8.81 3.67 17.36
C ALA A 255 9.19 5.14 17.13
N VAL A 256 9.95 5.38 16.06
CA VAL A 256 10.42 6.73 15.68
C VAL A 256 9.62 7.25 14.49
N ALA A 257 9.17 6.34 13.63
CA ALA A 257 8.21 6.61 12.58
C ALA A 257 7.12 5.54 12.62
N ALA A 258 5.98 5.84 12.01
CA ALA A 258 4.91 4.87 11.85
C ALA A 258 4.09 5.11 10.59
N LEU A 259 3.37 4.07 10.18
CA LEU A 259 2.33 4.17 9.18
C LEU A 259 0.97 4.41 9.85
N SER A 260 0.14 5.27 9.31
CA SER A 260 -1.20 5.52 9.85
C SER A 260 -2.16 5.92 8.76
N GLN A 261 -3.42 5.49 8.85
CA GLN A 261 -4.48 6.13 8.10
C GLN A 261 -4.64 7.58 8.59
N ALA A 262 -5.03 8.47 7.69
CA ALA A 262 -5.16 9.90 7.98
C ALA A 262 -6.21 10.22 9.06
N ASP A 263 -7.36 9.55 9.07
CA ASP A 263 -8.39 9.67 10.12
C ASP A 263 -7.82 9.32 11.51
N ILE A 264 -7.03 8.25 11.60
CA ILE A 264 -6.47 7.79 12.89
C ILE A 264 -5.39 8.74 13.39
N ALA A 265 -4.56 9.24 12.48
CA ALA A 265 -3.59 10.27 12.80
C ALA A 265 -4.27 11.54 13.31
N GLN A 266 -5.41 11.93 12.73
CA GLN A 266 -6.19 13.08 13.19
C GLN A 266 -6.78 12.85 14.58
N LEU A 267 -7.44 11.70 14.81
CA LEU A 267 -8.01 11.36 16.11
C LEU A 267 -6.93 11.34 17.20
N ALA A 268 -5.73 10.84 16.89
CA ALA A 268 -4.59 10.86 17.81
C ALA A 268 -4.09 12.28 18.09
N TYR A 269 -3.96 13.11 17.05
CA TYR A 269 -3.52 14.50 17.17
C TYR A 269 -4.48 15.32 18.03
N GLU A 270 -5.80 15.14 17.83
CA GLU A 270 -6.85 15.84 18.56
C GLU A 270 -7.20 15.21 19.92
N GLY A 271 -6.75 13.98 20.19
CA GLY A 271 -7.05 13.25 21.42
C GLY A 271 -8.51 12.81 21.52
N LYS A 272 -9.09 12.34 20.42
CA LYS A 272 -10.50 11.92 20.31
C LYS A 272 -10.63 10.41 20.07
N GLY A 273 -11.85 9.89 20.22
CA GLY A 273 -12.17 8.49 19.96
C GLY A 273 -11.30 7.55 20.81
N PRO A 274 -10.53 6.61 20.22
CA PRO A 274 -9.72 5.66 20.98
C PRO A 274 -8.57 6.33 21.78
N PHE A 275 -8.29 7.61 21.54
CA PHE A 275 -7.21 8.35 22.19
C PHE A 275 -7.68 9.31 23.31
N GLU A 276 -8.98 9.36 23.63
CA GLU A 276 -9.53 10.30 24.63
C GLU A 276 -8.83 10.20 25.99
N SER A 277 -8.58 8.98 26.46
CA SER A 277 -7.88 8.75 27.74
C SER A 277 -6.41 9.18 27.74
N GLN A 278 -5.79 9.31 26.56
CA GLN A 278 -4.40 9.72 26.40
C GLN A 278 -4.27 11.23 26.15
N GLY A 279 -5.36 11.91 25.79
CA GLY A 279 -5.38 13.31 25.38
C GLY A 279 -4.66 13.58 24.04
N PRO A 280 -4.65 14.85 23.59
CA PRO A 280 -4.09 15.25 22.29
C PRO A 280 -2.60 14.87 22.12
N PHE A 281 -2.23 14.34 20.95
CA PHE A 281 -0.83 14.13 20.56
C PHE A 281 -0.30 15.30 19.71
N SER A 282 -0.20 16.49 20.30
CA SER A 282 0.19 17.74 19.59
C SER A 282 1.58 17.70 18.95
N GLY A 283 2.45 16.79 19.39
CA GLY A 283 3.77 16.55 18.81
C GLY A 283 3.78 15.65 17.56
N LEU A 284 2.66 15.04 17.17
CA LEU A 284 2.57 14.17 15.99
C LEU A 284 2.76 15.00 14.70
N ARG A 285 3.55 14.49 13.75
CA ARG A 285 3.86 15.14 12.47
C ARG A 285 3.77 14.15 11.32
N ALA A 286 3.27 14.59 10.18
CA ALA A 286 3.37 13.82 8.94
C ALA A 286 4.75 14.03 8.28
N LEU A 287 5.31 12.95 7.73
CA LEU A 287 6.40 12.99 6.75
C LEU A 287 5.86 13.00 5.32
N GLY A 288 4.59 12.61 5.12
CA GLY A 288 3.88 12.75 3.85
C GLY A 288 2.84 11.65 3.64
N SER A 289 1.98 11.85 2.65
CA SER A 289 1.04 10.85 2.17
C SER A 289 1.71 9.84 1.25
N LEU A 290 1.35 8.56 1.38
CA LEU A 290 1.96 7.44 0.68
C LEU A 290 1.09 6.96 -0.47
N TYR A 291 -0.11 6.47 -0.16
CA TYR A 291 -1.04 5.86 -1.11
C TYR A 291 -2.47 5.94 -0.55
N PRO A 292 -3.51 5.83 -1.38
CA PRO A 292 -4.88 5.87 -0.93
C PRO A 292 -5.29 4.51 -0.34
N GLU A 293 -6.11 4.55 0.71
CA GLU A 293 -6.80 3.40 1.27
C GLU A 293 -8.30 3.62 1.11
N LEU A 294 -8.93 2.78 0.30
CA LEU A 294 -10.31 2.98 -0.16
C LEU A 294 -11.28 2.08 0.60
N VAL A 295 -12.51 2.55 0.77
CA VAL A 295 -13.61 1.71 1.27
C VAL A 295 -14.02 0.71 0.19
N HIS A 296 -13.93 -0.56 0.53
CA HIS A 296 -14.39 -1.68 -0.29
C HIS A 296 -15.55 -2.36 0.43
N ILE A 297 -16.71 -2.48 -0.24
CA ILE A 297 -17.84 -3.28 0.23
C ILE A 297 -18.06 -4.42 -0.76
N VAL A 298 -17.87 -5.65 -0.29
CA VAL A 298 -17.85 -6.86 -1.12
C VAL A 298 -19.06 -7.72 -0.79
N VAL A 299 -19.74 -8.18 -1.83
CA VAL A 299 -20.93 -9.04 -1.74
C VAL A 299 -20.81 -10.23 -2.68
N ARG A 300 -21.69 -11.22 -2.54
CA ARG A 300 -21.84 -12.27 -3.56
C ARG A 300 -22.56 -11.72 -4.79
N GLN A 301 -22.04 -12.06 -5.97
CA GLN A 301 -22.67 -11.72 -7.24
C GLN A 301 -23.90 -12.63 -7.45
N GLY A 302 -25.04 -12.03 -7.79
CA GLY A 302 -26.29 -12.76 -8.05
C GLY A 302 -27.29 -12.78 -6.90
N ASP A 303 -26.91 -12.31 -5.70
CA ASP A 303 -27.77 -12.27 -4.50
C ASP A 303 -28.78 -11.10 -4.51
N GLY A 304 -28.89 -10.35 -5.62
CA GLY A 304 -29.74 -9.17 -5.74
C GLY A 304 -29.26 -7.95 -4.96
N ILE A 305 -28.05 -7.99 -4.38
CA ILE A 305 -27.44 -6.86 -3.66
C ILE A 305 -26.58 -6.06 -4.66
N ALA A 306 -27.11 -4.95 -5.16
CA ALA A 306 -26.42 -4.09 -6.13
C ALA A 306 -26.12 -2.67 -5.60
N THR A 307 -26.66 -2.31 -4.42
CA THR A 307 -26.45 -1.01 -3.77
C THR A 307 -26.20 -1.21 -2.28
N VAL A 308 -25.54 -0.25 -1.63
CA VAL A 308 -25.32 -0.30 -0.18
C VAL A 308 -26.65 -0.37 0.58
N GLY A 309 -27.69 0.34 0.13
CA GLY A 309 -29.02 0.29 0.75
C GLY A 309 -29.65 -1.11 0.77
N ALA A 310 -29.30 -2.01 -0.16
CA ALA A 310 -29.77 -3.39 -0.19
C ALA A 310 -29.14 -4.27 0.92
N LEU A 311 -28.20 -3.74 1.70
CA LEU A 311 -27.63 -4.39 2.88
C LEU A 311 -28.54 -4.32 4.12
N ARG A 312 -29.71 -3.66 4.05
CA ARG A 312 -30.71 -3.72 5.12
C ARG A 312 -31.16 -5.17 5.35
N GLY A 313 -31.16 -5.58 6.61
CA GLY A 313 -31.48 -6.93 7.09
C GLY A 313 -30.37 -7.96 6.86
N LYS A 314 -29.16 -7.54 6.42
CA LYS A 314 -28.05 -8.45 6.10
C LYS A 314 -27.04 -8.57 7.23
N LYS A 315 -26.17 -9.59 7.16
CA LYS A 315 -25.00 -9.77 8.02
C LYS A 315 -23.76 -9.17 7.36
N ILE A 316 -23.17 -8.15 7.97
CA ILE A 316 -22.02 -7.43 7.42
C ILE A 316 -20.82 -7.65 8.33
N ALA A 317 -19.73 -8.21 7.78
CA ALA A 317 -18.45 -8.27 8.47
C ALA A 317 -17.71 -6.95 8.33
N LEU A 318 -17.45 -6.29 9.46
CA LEU A 318 -16.84 -4.96 9.52
C LEU A 318 -15.53 -4.93 10.31
N GLY A 319 -14.98 -6.11 10.63
CA GLY A 319 -13.77 -6.22 11.44
C GLY A 319 -14.01 -6.06 12.94
N PRO A 320 -12.92 -6.05 13.74
CA PRO A 320 -13.00 -6.03 15.21
C PRO A 320 -13.74 -4.82 15.76
N SER A 321 -14.58 -5.07 16.77
CA SER A 321 -15.28 -4.02 17.52
C SER A 321 -14.29 -3.03 18.17
N GLY A 322 -14.66 -1.75 18.18
CA GLY A 322 -13.83 -0.67 18.72
C GLY A 322 -12.61 -0.29 17.87
N SER A 323 -12.35 -0.98 16.75
CA SER A 323 -11.31 -0.53 15.82
C SER A 323 -11.75 0.74 15.10
N ALA A 324 -10.79 1.56 14.72
CA ALA A 324 -11.13 2.84 14.11
C ALA A 324 -11.57 2.68 12.64
N VAL A 325 -11.00 1.70 11.90
CA VAL A 325 -11.55 1.23 10.62
C VAL A 325 -13.03 0.87 10.74
N ARG A 326 -13.43 0.19 11.83
CA ARG A 326 -14.84 -0.15 12.07
C ARG A 326 -15.72 1.09 12.18
N THR A 327 -15.25 2.12 12.88
CA THR A 327 -15.97 3.40 13.02
C THR A 327 -16.16 4.10 11.67
N THR A 328 -15.12 4.09 10.82
CA THR A 328 -15.17 4.62 9.45
C THR A 328 -16.21 3.88 8.60
N LEU A 329 -16.21 2.55 8.64
CA LEU A 329 -17.18 1.73 7.89
C LEU A 329 -18.63 1.92 8.36
N GLU A 330 -18.86 2.05 9.68
CA GLU A 330 -20.18 2.36 10.22
C GLU A 330 -20.67 3.74 9.79
N THR A 331 -19.77 4.73 9.74
CA THR A 331 -20.07 6.08 9.25
C THR A 331 -20.46 6.07 7.78
N VAL A 332 -19.76 5.28 6.95
CA VAL A 332 -20.11 5.06 5.54
C VAL A 332 -21.52 4.44 5.42
N LEU A 333 -21.80 3.36 6.15
CA LEU A 333 -23.13 2.72 6.12
C LEU A 333 -24.23 3.66 6.63
N ALA A 334 -23.95 4.46 7.66
CA ALA A 334 -24.86 5.48 8.17
C ALA A 334 -25.14 6.60 7.17
N ALA A 335 -24.17 6.97 6.32
CA ALA A 335 -24.39 7.91 5.22
C ALA A 335 -25.40 7.38 4.19
N HIS A 336 -25.53 6.04 4.07
CA HIS A 336 -26.57 5.34 3.32
C HIS A 336 -27.84 5.02 4.13
N GLY A 337 -27.97 5.57 5.35
CA GLY A 337 -29.14 5.38 6.20
C GLY A 337 -29.23 4.01 6.89
N LEU A 338 -28.13 3.28 6.99
CA LEU A 338 -28.05 1.99 7.68
C LEU A 338 -27.37 2.14 9.04
N GLN A 339 -28.04 1.73 10.11
CA GLN A 339 -27.50 1.76 11.46
C GLN A 339 -27.14 0.35 11.96
N PRO A 340 -25.96 0.15 12.57
CA PRO A 340 -25.54 -1.15 13.10
C PRO A 340 -26.53 -1.65 14.16
N GLY A 341 -26.84 -2.95 14.13
CA GLY A 341 -27.76 -3.61 15.08
C GLY A 341 -29.24 -3.29 14.89
N ARG A 342 -29.58 -2.21 14.17
CA ARG A 342 -30.96 -1.85 13.80
C ARG A 342 -31.31 -2.28 12.38
N ASP A 343 -30.50 -1.84 11.42
CA ASP A 343 -30.73 -2.08 10.00
C ASP A 343 -29.93 -3.27 9.47
N TYR A 344 -28.85 -3.68 10.13
CA TYR A 344 -28.05 -4.84 9.74
C TYR A 344 -27.40 -5.51 10.96
N ALA A 345 -27.10 -6.80 10.82
CA ALA A 345 -26.37 -7.57 11.83
C ALA A 345 -24.87 -7.39 11.61
N VAL A 346 -24.17 -7.07 12.69
CA VAL A 346 -22.72 -6.88 12.71
C VAL A 346 -22.04 -8.22 12.90
N ILE A 347 -21.00 -8.50 12.11
CA ILE A 347 -20.10 -9.63 12.30
C ILE A 347 -18.69 -9.12 12.60
N ASP A 348 -18.18 -9.37 13.81
CA ASP A 348 -16.87 -8.91 14.26
C ASP A 348 -15.74 -9.84 13.78
N THR A 349 -15.64 -9.98 12.46
CA THR A 349 -14.60 -10.80 11.81
C THR A 349 -13.75 -9.92 10.89
N PRO A 350 -12.41 -9.95 11.01
CA PRO A 350 -11.51 -9.26 10.10
C PRO A 350 -11.76 -9.68 8.65
N ALA A 351 -11.63 -8.75 7.70
CA ALA A 351 -11.98 -8.97 6.29
C ALA A 351 -11.30 -10.20 5.68
N ALA A 352 -10.01 -10.43 5.97
CA ALA A 352 -9.27 -11.61 5.48
C ALA A 352 -9.91 -12.94 5.92
N ALA A 353 -10.44 -13.01 7.14
CA ALA A 353 -11.14 -14.19 7.65
C ALA A 353 -12.62 -14.23 7.25
N ALA A 354 -13.21 -13.08 6.88
CA ALA A 354 -14.61 -12.95 6.48
C ALA A 354 -14.85 -13.22 4.98
N LEU A 355 -13.86 -12.98 4.11
CA LEU A 355 -13.96 -13.22 2.67
C LEU A 355 -14.32 -14.67 2.30
N PRO A 356 -13.72 -15.72 2.91
CA PRO A 356 -14.18 -17.10 2.72
C PRO A 356 -15.62 -17.32 3.21
N GLN A 357 -16.00 -16.71 4.34
CA GLN A 357 -17.36 -16.81 4.89
C GLN A 357 -18.40 -16.17 3.96
N LEU A 358 -18.01 -15.11 3.27
CA LEU A 358 -18.86 -14.45 2.27
C LEU A 358 -19.13 -15.41 1.10
N SER A 359 -18.10 -16.07 0.59
CA SER A 359 -18.22 -17.08 -0.46
C SER A 359 -19.10 -18.26 -0.06
N GLU A 360 -19.08 -18.65 1.23
CA GLU A 360 -19.86 -19.75 1.80
C GLU A 360 -21.31 -19.38 2.19
N GLY A 361 -21.73 -18.12 2.05
CA GLY A 361 -23.08 -17.71 2.47
C GLY A 361 -23.22 -17.41 3.97
N ARG A 362 -22.14 -17.46 4.75
CA ARG A 362 -22.17 -17.27 6.21
C ARG A 362 -22.30 -15.80 6.62
N VAL A 363 -21.75 -14.89 5.82
CA VAL A 363 -22.00 -13.43 5.89
C VAL A 363 -22.50 -12.94 4.55
N ASP A 364 -23.22 -11.83 4.49
CA ASP A 364 -23.81 -11.31 3.25
C ASP A 364 -22.96 -10.22 2.60
N ALA A 365 -22.16 -9.53 3.40
CA ALA A 365 -21.19 -8.55 2.93
C ALA A 365 -19.94 -8.52 3.81
N VAL A 366 -18.83 -8.12 3.22
CA VAL A 366 -17.58 -7.80 3.91
C VAL A 366 -17.20 -6.39 3.54
N ALA A 367 -16.99 -5.52 4.53
CA ALA A 367 -16.46 -4.18 4.28
C ALA A 367 -15.09 -4.00 4.92
N GLN A 368 -14.21 -3.27 4.23
CA GLN A 368 -12.85 -2.99 4.67
C GLN A 368 -12.35 -1.66 4.10
N VAL A 369 -11.34 -1.09 4.73
CA VAL A 369 -10.55 0.02 4.20
C VAL A 369 -9.15 -0.52 3.95
N ILE A 370 -8.66 -0.41 2.72
CA ILE A 370 -7.39 -1.04 2.32
C ILE A 370 -6.82 -0.34 1.07
N GLY A 371 -5.50 -0.42 0.89
CA GLY A 371 -4.83 0.07 -0.31
C GLY A 371 -5.29 -0.68 -1.56
N THR A 372 -5.32 0.04 -2.69
CA THR A 372 -5.78 -0.51 -3.97
C THR A 372 -4.59 -0.65 -4.93
N PRO A 373 -4.35 -1.83 -5.54
CA PRO A 373 -5.12 -3.08 -5.46
C PRO A 373 -4.77 -3.95 -4.24
N ALA A 374 -5.79 -4.42 -3.52
CA ALA A 374 -5.62 -5.35 -2.40
C ALA A 374 -5.52 -6.81 -2.86
N ALA A 375 -4.36 -7.46 -2.66
CA ALA A 375 -4.11 -8.83 -3.10
C ALA A 375 -5.06 -9.89 -2.51
N PRO A 376 -5.39 -9.89 -1.19
CA PRO A 376 -6.34 -10.86 -0.62
C PRO A 376 -7.75 -10.73 -1.21
N LEU A 377 -8.21 -9.50 -1.45
CA LEU A 377 -9.51 -9.24 -2.06
C LEU A 377 -9.56 -9.73 -3.51
N ARG A 378 -8.50 -9.45 -4.28
CA ARG A 378 -8.36 -9.95 -5.65
C ARG A 378 -8.42 -11.47 -5.70
N ALA A 379 -7.72 -12.16 -4.80
CA ALA A 379 -7.75 -13.63 -4.72
C ALA A 379 -9.17 -14.16 -4.44
N ALA A 380 -9.90 -13.53 -3.51
CA ALA A 380 -11.29 -13.90 -3.23
C ALA A 380 -12.22 -13.70 -4.43
N LEU A 381 -12.09 -12.58 -5.16
CA LEU A 381 -12.85 -12.28 -6.38
C LEU A 381 -12.52 -13.22 -7.55
N THR A 382 -11.31 -13.79 -7.60
CA THR A 382 -10.93 -14.82 -8.59
C THR A 382 -11.47 -16.21 -8.23
N GLN A 383 -11.62 -16.51 -6.93
CA GLN A 383 -12.03 -17.84 -6.45
C GLN A 383 -13.55 -18.00 -6.38
N ALA A 384 -14.28 -16.93 -6.11
CA ALA A 384 -15.72 -16.93 -5.92
C ALA A 384 -16.39 -15.82 -6.72
N ARG A 385 -17.68 -16.00 -7.05
CA ARG A 385 -18.50 -14.98 -7.73
C ARG A 385 -18.85 -13.88 -6.74
N LEU A 386 -17.93 -12.93 -6.56
CA LEU A 386 -18.10 -11.78 -5.69
C LEU A 386 -18.15 -10.49 -6.54
N ALA A 387 -18.70 -9.42 -5.97
CA ALA A 387 -18.78 -8.11 -6.58
C ALA A 387 -18.55 -7.01 -5.53
N LEU A 388 -18.09 -5.85 -6.01
CA LEU A 388 -17.91 -4.65 -5.20
C LEU A 388 -19.12 -3.72 -5.37
N LEU A 389 -19.61 -3.16 -4.28
CA LEU A 389 -20.69 -2.17 -4.32
C LEU A 389 -20.13 -0.75 -4.46
N PRO A 390 -20.68 0.07 -5.37
CA PRO A 390 -20.41 1.50 -5.39
C PRO A 390 -21.08 2.19 -4.20
N LEU A 391 -20.45 3.25 -3.70
CA LEU A 391 -21.11 4.21 -2.83
C LEU A 391 -21.94 5.19 -3.67
N ASP A 392 -23.03 5.68 -3.07
CA ASP A 392 -23.94 6.62 -3.71
C ASP A 392 -23.27 7.99 -3.70
N ARG A 393 -23.39 8.77 -4.78
CA ARG A 393 -22.74 10.09 -4.85
C ARG A 393 -23.15 11.01 -3.71
N ALA A 394 -24.43 11.00 -3.33
CA ALA A 394 -24.92 11.78 -2.20
C ALA A 394 -24.30 11.35 -0.85
N ALA A 395 -24.02 10.05 -0.67
CA ALA A 395 -23.33 9.56 0.52
C ALA A 395 -21.87 9.99 0.52
N ILE A 396 -21.17 9.89 -0.63
CA ILE A 396 -19.79 10.37 -0.81
C ILE A 396 -19.69 11.85 -0.46
N ASP A 397 -20.54 12.70 -1.06
CA ASP A 397 -20.50 14.14 -0.84
C ASP A 397 -20.76 14.49 0.64
N LYS A 398 -21.71 13.80 1.30
CA LYS A 398 -21.98 13.96 2.73
C LYS A 398 -20.78 13.57 3.60
N LEU A 399 -20.11 12.47 3.27
CA LEU A 399 -18.95 11.97 4.02
C LEU A 399 -17.77 12.93 3.93
N VAL A 400 -17.41 13.37 2.73
CA VAL A 400 -16.29 14.29 2.49
C VAL A 400 -16.55 15.69 3.09
N GLN A 401 -17.81 16.13 3.14
CA GLN A 401 -18.18 17.37 3.83
C GLN A 401 -18.06 17.27 5.35
N ALA A 402 -18.34 16.09 5.92
CA ALA A 402 -18.33 15.88 7.36
C ALA A 402 -16.92 15.59 7.92
N ASP A 403 -16.08 14.93 7.13
CA ASP A 403 -14.73 14.51 7.53
C ASP A 403 -13.72 14.93 6.45
N PRO A 404 -12.86 15.94 6.72
CA PRO A 404 -11.89 16.44 5.77
C PRO A 404 -10.70 15.49 5.54
N THR A 405 -10.63 14.34 6.24
CA THR A 405 -9.65 13.28 5.96
C THR A 405 -10.11 12.33 4.87
N LEU A 406 -11.42 12.30 4.59
CA LEU A 406 -12.00 11.53 3.50
C LEU A 406 -11.93 12.29 2.18
N MET A 407 -11.61 11.57 1.12
CA MET A 407 -11.59 12.03 -0.25
C MET A 407 -12.59 11.22 -1.08
N ALA A 408 -13.31 11.91 -1.97
CA ALA A 408 -14.05 11.24 -3.03
C ALA A 408 -13.04 10.64 -4.02
N LEU A 409 -13.04 9.32 -4.15
CA LEU A 409 -12.11 8.56 -4.98
C LEU A 409 -12.85 7.41 -5.67
N ASP A 410 -12.27 6.88 -6.72
CA ASP A 410 -12.78 5.71 -7.41
C ASP A 410 -11.82 4.54 -7.23
N ILE A 411 -12.35 3.33 -7.07
CA ILE A 411 -11.58 2.12 -7.38
C ILE A 411 -11.49 2.07 -8.91
N PRO A 412 -10.30 2.17 -9.52
CA PRO A 412 -10.17 2.27 -10.97
C PRO A 412 -10.78 1.07 -11.70
N ALA A 413 -11.22 1.26 -12.95
CA ALA A 413 -11.66 0.16 -13.81
C ALA A 413 -10.58 -0.92 -13.94
N ASN A 414 -10.99 -2.19 -13.99
CA ASN A 414 -10.11 -3.36 -14.15
C ASN A 414 -9.08 -3.56 -13.04
N THR A 415 -9.32 -2.97 -11.86
CA THR A 415 -8.52 -3.23 -10.66
C THR A 415 -8.71 -4.68 -10.18
N TYR A 416 -9.95 -5.17 -10.25
CA TYR A 416 -10.34 -6.50 -9.80
C TYR A 416 -10.98 -7.33 -10.92
N PRO A 417 -10.97 -8.69 -10.82
CA PRO A 417 -11.63 -9.56 -11.78
C PRO A 417 -13.11 -9.20 -11.97
N SER A 418 -13.57 -9.21 -13.22
CA SER A 418 -14.98 -8.92 -13.58
C SER A 418 -15.48 -7.52 -13.19
N GLN A 419 -14.58 -6.57 -12.94
CA GLN A 419 -14.90 -5.17 -12.63
C GLN A 419 -14.45 -4.26 -13.79
N ALA A 420 -15.30 -4.13 -14.82
CA ALA A 420 -14.96 -3.37 -16.03
C ALA A 420 -15.12 -1.84 -15.90
N ALA A 421 -15.93 -1.38 -14.94
CA ALA A 421 -16.20 0.05 -14.71
C ALA A 421 -15.64 0.49 -13.37
N ALA A 422 -15.13 1.72 -13.29
CA ALA A 422 -14.69 2.32 -12.03
C ALA A 422 -15.81 2.32 -10.99
N ILE A 423 -15.46 2.15 -9.72
CA ILE A 423 -16.42 2.06 -8.61
C ILE A 423 -16.25 3.28 -7.71
N PRO A 424 -17.22 4.22 -7.68
CA PRO A 424 -17.15 5.39 -6.83
C PRO A 424 -17.21 5.01 -5.36
N THR A 425 -16.32 5.60 -4.57
CA THR A 425 -16.19 5.33 -3.15
C THR A 425 -15.60 6.55 -2.41
N VAL A 426 -15.26 6.36 -1.14
CA VAL A 426 -14.39 7.28 -0.39
C VAL A 426 -13.11 6.56 0.01
N GLY A 427 -12.06 7.33 0.24
CA GLY A 427 -10.84 6.81 0.85
C GLY A 427 -10.07 7.90 1.57
N MET A 428 -8.99 7.50 2.23
CA MET A 428 -8.05 8.41 2.88
C MET A 428 -6.62 8.08 2.50
N ALA A 429 -5.69 8.95 2.85
CA ALA A 429 -4.28 8.66 2.67
C ALA A 429 -3.76 7.73 3.78
N ALA A 430 -2.98 6.73 3.41
CA ALA A 430 -1.96 6.17 4.27
C ALA A 430 -0.86 7.22 4.43
N LEU A 431 -0.51 7.56 5.67
CA LEU A 431 0.51 8.55 6.02
C LEU A 431 1.75 7.85 6.59
N LEU A 432 2.92 8.34 6.21
CA LEU A 432 4.12 8.15 7.02
C LEU A 432 4.16 9.28 8.04
N VAL A 433 4.24 8.93 9.32
CA VAL A 433 4.19 9.89 10.42
C VAL A 433 5.33 9.68 11.41
N THR A 434 5.65 10.73 12.17
CA THR A 434 6.71 10.79 13.19
C THR A 434 6.31 11.80 14.26
N THR A 435 7.25 12.20 15.11
CA THR A 435 7.08 13.25 16.12
C THR A 435 7.91 14.48 15.78
N ALA A 436 7.55 15.63 16.33
CA ALA A 436 8.32 16.88 16.23
C ALA A 436 9.72 16.78 16.86
N ASP A 437 10.02 15.71 17.59
CA ASP A 437 11.32 15.48 18.21
C ASP A 437 12.35 14.93 17.21
N LEU A 438 11.90 14.31 16.11
CA LEU A 438 12.77 13.88 15.01
C LEU A 438 13.49 15.11 14.44
N THR A 439 14.80 15.04 14.21
CA THR A 439 15.48 16.25 13.72
C THR A 439 15.06 16.56 12.28
N ARG A 440 15.14 17.83 11.88
CA ARG A 440 14.86 18.25 10.50
C ARG A 440 15.64 17.41 9.48
N ASP A 441 16.93 17.21 9.70
CA ASP A 441 17.77 16.37 8.83
C ASP A 441 17.30 14.91 8.75
N GLU A 442 16.89 14.31 9.88
CA GLU A 442 16.42 12.92 9.90
C GLU A 442 15.09 12.80 9.14
N ALA A 443 14.17 13.73 9.36
CA ALA A 443 12.91 13.79 8.64
C ALA A 443 13.11 14.03 7.14
N ALA A 444 13.96 14.98 6.76
CA ALA A 444 14.27 15.30 5.37
C ALA A 444 14.88 14.09 4.66
N HIS A 445 15.81 13.39 5.33
CA HIS A 445 16.45 12.19 4.80
C HIS A 445 15.45 11.04 4.66
N MET A 446 14.54 10.84 5.62
CA MET A 446 13.46 9.85 5.50
C MET A 446 12.51 10.17 4.33
N VAL A 447 12.13 11.43 4.16
CA VAL A 447 11.29 11.87 3.02
C VAL A 447 12.03 11.60 1.71
N ASP A 448 13.29 11.96 1.63
CA ASP A 448 14.08 11.76 0.44
C ASP A 448 14.21 10.26 0.07
N VAL A 449 14.48 9.37 1.04
CA VAL A 449 14.48 7.91 0.80
C VAL A 449 13.13 7.39 0.30
N VAL A 450 12.01 7.96 0.76
CA VAL A 450 10.67 7.49 0.40
C VAL A 450 10.21 8.04 -0.95
N TYR A 451 10.51 9.31 -1.25
CA TYR A 451 9.87 10.09 -2.31
C TYR A 451 10.79 10.50 -3.47
N ARG A 452 12.11 10.34 -3.34
CA ARG A 452 13.06 10.70 -4.41
C ARG A 452 12.79 9.87 -5.67
N ALA A 453 12.85 10.54 -6.82
CA ALA A 453 12.77 9.87 -8.12
C ALA A 453 13.86 8.78 -8.23
N GLY A 454 13.48 7.61 -8.75
CA GLY A 454 14.37 6.46 -8.87
C GLY A 454 14.32 5.48 -7.69
N GLN A 455 13.65 5.84 -6.58
CA GLN A 455 13.29 4.87 -5.56
C GLN A 455 12.17 3.98 -6.08
N ASP A 456 12.39 2.66 -6.05
CA ASP A 456 11.44 1.68 -6.58
C ASP A 456 10.92 0.77 -5.46
N LEU A 457 10.00 1.31 -4.68
CA LEU A 457 9.31 0.59 -3.60
C LEU A 457 8.51 -0.61 -4.13
N LEU A 458 8.09 -0.55 -5.40
CA LEU A 458 7.46 -1.67 -6.08
C LEU A 458 8.48 -2.79 -6.30
N ALA A 459 9.61 -2.53 -6.95
CA ALA A 459 10.68 -3.51 -7.09
C ALA A 459 11.22 -4.00 -5.75
N ALA A 460 11.08 -3.23 -4.68
CA ALA A 460 11.45 -3.63 -3.33
C ALA A 460 10.41 -4.55 -2.64
N GLY A 461 9.20 -4.68 -3.18
CA GLY A 461 8.18 -5.65 -2.73
C GLY A 461 6.83 -5.05 -2.34
N SER A 462 6.61 -3.74 -2.48
CA SER A 462 5.35 -3.09 -2.09
C SER A 462 4.53 -2.66 -3.30
N ALA A 463 3.39 -3.31 -3.54
CA ALA A 463 2.45 -2.89 -4.58
C ALA A 463 1.95 -1.45 -4.36
N GLN A 464 1.63 -1.10 -3.12
CA GLN A 464 1.20 0.25 -2.75
C GLN A 464 2.33 1.29 -2.92
N GLY A 465 3.58 0.87 -2.79
CA GLY A 465 4.77 1.68 -3.04
C GLY A 465 4.82 2.31 -4.44
N ALA A 466 4.17 1.71 -5.44
CA ALA A 466 4.07 2.26 -6.79
C ALA A 466 3.29 3.58 -6.87
N GLN A 467 2.47 3.89 -5.85
CA GLN A 467 1.61 5.08 -5.80
C GLN A 467 2.25 6.24 -5.01
N VAL A 468 3.43 5.99 -4.42
CA VAL A 468 4.19 6.99 -3.66
C VAL A 468 4.87 7.94 -4.63
N SER A 469 4.57 9.23 -4.49
CA SER A 469 5.23 10.29 -5.24
C SER A 469 5.22 11.60 -4.47
N ALA A 470 6.22 12.45 -4.72
CA ALA A 470 6.25 13.81 -4.18
C ALA A 470 5.01 14.62 -4.62
N ALA A 471 4.45 14.33 -5.80
CA ALA A 471 3.23 14.96 -6.31
C ALA A 471 1.99 14.67 -5.45
N ASN A 472 1.90 13.49 -4.85
CA ASN A 472 0.78 13.10 -4.00
C ASN A 472 1.04 13.33 -2.51
N ALA A 473 2.25 13.71 -2.10
CA ALA A 473 2.67 13.75 -0.70
C ALA A 473 1.85 14.69 0.19
N GLY A 474 1.24 15.72 -0.40
CA GLY A 474 0.35 16.67 0.30
C GLY A 474 -1.13 16.27 0.34
N ARG A 475 -1.54 15.21 -0.38
CA ARG A 475 -2.97 14.87 -0.53
C ARG A 475 -3.50 14.16 0.70
N GLY A 476 -4.65 14.61 1.22
CA GLY A 476 -5.30 13.94 2.36
C GLY A 476 -4.53 14.04 3.68
N LEU A 477 -3.61 15.02 3.80
CA LEU A 477 -2.94 15.29 5.07
C LEU A 477 -3.95 15.76 6.11
N SER A 478 -3.96 15.08 7.25
CA SER A 478 -4.88 15.35 8.36
C SER A 478 -4.21 15.99 9.59
N ILE A 479 -2.88 16.05 9.59
CA ILE A 479 -2.04 16.58 10.66
C ILE A 479 -0.90 17.43 10.05
N PRO A 480 -0.25 18.32 10.83
CA PRO A 480 0.84 19.15 10.31
C PRO A 480 2.03 18.33 9.80
N LEU A 481 2.64 18.79 8.70
CA LEU A 481 3.91 18.24 8.21
C LEU A 481 5.06 18.56 9.17
N HIS A 482 6.06 17.69 9.18
CA HIS A 482 7.32 17.96 9.84
C HIS A 482 8.13 19.01 9.04
N ASP A 483 8.80 19.95 9.72
CA ASP A 483 9.55 21.02 9.05
C ASP A 483 10.61 20.49 8.06
N GLY A 484 11.32 19.41 8.44
CA GLY A 484 12.28 18.75 7.55
C GLY A 484 11.62 18.06 6.33
N ALA A 485 10.35 17.64 6.45
CA ALA A 485 9.62 17.09 5.32
C ALA A 485 9.23 18.19 4.32
N VAL A 486 8.80 19.36 4.82
CA VAL A 486 8.53 20.54 3.99
C VAL A 486 9.76 20.91 3.16
N GLU A 487 10.92 21.06 3.81
CA GLU A 487 12.18 21.39 3.15
C GLU A 487 12.58 20.34 2.08
N ALA A 488 12.39 19.05 2.38
CA ALA A 488 12.72 17.98 1.43
C ALA A 488 11.79 17.99 0.21
N PHE A 489 10.49 18.20 0.39
CA PHE A 489 9.55 18.25 -0.71
C PHE A 489 9.73 19.46 -1.62
N GLU A 490 10.12 20.61 -1.07
CA GLU A 490 10.53 21.78 -1.87
C GLU A 490 11.69 21.43 -2.82
N LYS A 491 12.71 20.70 -2.31
CA LYS A 491 13.85 20.24 -3.12
C LYS A 491 13.45 19.19 -4.16
N LEU A 492 12.46 18.36 -3.85
CA LEU A 492 11.94 17.34 -4.76
C LEU A 492 10.97 17.91 -5.82
N GLY A 493 10.69 19.22 -5.80
CA GLY A 493 9.79 19.86 -6.75
C GLY A 493 8.33 19.43 -6.57
N ALA A 494 7.92 19.10 -5.34
CA ALA A 494 6.54 18.79 -5.02
C ALA A 494 5.62 20.01 -5.29
N PRO A 495 4.34 19.79 -5.63
CA PRO A 495 3.34 20.86 -5.63
C PRO A 495 3.27 21.57 -4.26
N PRO A 496 2.73 22.80 -4.21
CA PRO A 496 2.52 23.50 -2.95
C PRO A 496 1.80 22.60 -1.93
N LEU A 497 2.45 22.34 -0.81
CA LEU A 497 1.90 21.53 0.27
C LEU A 497 0.92 22.39 1.07
N PRO A 498 -0.16 21.79 1.61
CA PRO A 498 -1.11 22.55 2.43
C PRO A 498 -0.38 23.16 3.62
N GLU A 499 -0.55 24.47 3.82
CA GLU A 499 -0.05 25.17 5.00
C GLU A 499 -0.67 24.54 6.25
N GLY A 500 0.16 24.31 7.28
CA GLY A 500 -0.22 23.56 8.48
C GLY A 500 -1.57 24.01 9.06
N ARG A 501 -2.47 23.05 9.28
CA ARG A 501 -3.75 23.28 9.97
C ARG A 501 -3.57 23.55 11.45
#